data_AF-A0A8H7V675-F1
#
_entry.id   AF-A0A8H7V675-F1
#
_cell.length_a   1.000
_cell.length_b   1.000
_cell.length_c   1.000
_cell.angle_alpha   90.00
_cell.angle_beta   90.00
_cell.angle_gamma   90.00
#
_symmetry.space_group_name_H-M   'P 1'
#
loop_
_entity.id
_entity.type
_entity.pdbx_description
1 polymer ?
#
loop_
_entity_poly.entity_id
_entity_poly.type
_entity_poly.pdbx_seq_one_letter_code
_entity_poly.pdbx_strand_id
1 'polypeptide(L)'
;MEKITLYYFIVGDKVTRARGENVKLLLEDAGLDNEYVRLSRDDNWSAKKAQLIEEGFLSPTLPYIEVGGKKFGKTVPIMQYISVKLDNKYHGSNAEEDQYLAYVAEITNEWFECLKNAFFGTEEKKEHHKNVVTPGYVDLFEKSYAKHSGPYILGEKITYPDFLIYHLLDDDLALNRLDGSPNLQKFVEAFEQRPNIKKYLATLPDYSPK
;
A
#
# COMPACT_ATOMS: atom_id res chain seq x y z
N MET A 1 6.42 -2.15 -20.21
CA MET A 1 5.89 -0.80 -19.90
C MET A 1 7.08 0.16 -19.93
N GLU A 2 6.87 1.43 -20.25
CA GLU A 2 7.93 2.45 -20.11
C GLU A 2 8.35 2.62 -18.64
N LYS A 3 9.55 3.19 -18.40
CA LYS A 3 10.03 3.49 -17.04
C LYS A 3 9.03 4.37 -16.29
N ILE A 4 8.76 4.02 -15.04
CA ILE A 4 7.81 4.71 -14.17
C ILE A 4 8.58 5.56 -13.17
N THR A 5 8.24 6.83 -13.03
CA THR A 5 8.76 7.67 -11.95
C THR A 5 7.67 7.85 -10.89
N LEU A 6 7.87 7.29 -9.71
CA LEU A 6 6.99 7.42 -8.55
C LEU A 6 7.46 8.59 -7.68
N TYR A 7 6.56 9.51 -7.36
CA TYR A 7 6.82 10.65 -6.49
C TYR A 7 6.09 10.47 -5.16
N TYR A 8 6.81 10.56 -4.03
CA TYR A 8 6.22 10.61 -2.70
C TYR A 8 7.08 11.38 -1.69
N PHE A 9 6.55 11.63 -0.50
CA PHE A 9 7.32 12.19 0.61
C PHE A 9 8.28 11.16 1.21
N ILE A 10 9.30 11.65 1.92
CA ILE A 10 9.85 10.94 3.08
C ILE A 10 8.97 11.29 4.27
N VAL A 11 8.42 10.29 4.95
CA VAL A 11 7.50 10.50 6.07
C VAL A 11 8.15 10.01 7.35
N GLY A 12 8.45 10.94 8.25
CA GLY A 12 9.17 10.62 9.49
C GLY A 12 10.58 10.14 9.21
N ASP A 13 10.98 9.08 9.89
CA ASP A 13 12.31 8.47 9.93
C ASP A 13 12.43 7.17 9.13
N LYS A 14 11.33 6.69 8.53
CA LYS A 14 11.28 5.41 7.80
C LYS A 14 11.22 5.63 6.29
N VAL A 15 11.96 4.81 5.54
CA VAL A 15 11.96 4.84 4.06
C VAL A 15 10.67 4.25 3.45
N THR A 16 9.97 3.39 4.19
CA THR A 16 8.74 2.70 3.79
C THR A 16 7.56 3.13 4.66
N ARG A 17 7.09 4.37 4.52
CA ARG A 17 5.93 4.85 5.30
C ARG A 17 4.83 5.42 4.42
N ALA A 18 3.60 5.15 4.81
CA ALA A 18 2.38 5.68 4.25
C ALA A 18 2.16 5.37 2.75
N ARG A 19 1.41 6.25 2.09
CA ARG A 19 0.66 5.93 0.86
C ARG A 19 1.51 5.60 -0.36
N GLY A 20 2.75 6.06 -0.43
CA GLY A 20 3.63 5.82 -1.58
C GLY A 20 4.21 4.40 -1.61
N GLU A 21 4.43 3.78 -0.45
CA GLU A 21 5.07 2.47 -0.39
C GLU A 21 4.20 1.36 -0.99
N ASN A 22 2.89 1.45 -0.80
CA ASN A 22 1.92 0.58 -1.47
C ASN A 22 2.14 0.48 -2.99
N VAL A 23 2.37 1.63 -3.65
CA VAL A 23 2.64 1.67 -5.09
C VAL A 23 4.00 1.07 -5.38
N LYS A 24 5.01 1.41 -4.57
CA LYS A 24 6.37 0.89 -4.73
C LYS A 24 6.41 -0.64 -4.64
N LEU A 25 5.78 -1.24 -3.64
CA LEU A 25 5.70 -2.70 -3.49
C LEU A 25 5.06 -3.37 -4.72
N LEU A 26 3.98 -2.79 -5.27
CA LEU A 26 3.35 -3.33 -6.48
C LEU A 26 4.26 -3.21 -7.71
N LEU A 27 4.96 -2.09 -7.87
CA LEU A 27 5.94 -1.89 -8.95
C LEU A 27 7.09 -2.89 -8.88
N GLU A 28 7.62 -3.13 -7.68
CA GLU A 28 8.66 -4.12 -7.43
C GLU A 28 8.17 -5.53 -7.72
N ASP A 29 7.01 -5.93 -7.19
CA ASP A 29 6.44 -7.25 -7.47
C ASP A 29 6.25 -7.49 -8.97
N ALA A 30 5.78 -6.46 -9.69
CA ALA A 30 5.58 -6.51 -11.13
C ALA A 30 6.88 -6.57 -11.94
N GLY A 31 8.04 -6.33 -11.31
CA GLY A 31 9.33 -6.28 -11.99
C GLY A 31 9.44 -5.10 -12.95
N LEU A 32 8.74 -4.01 -12.67
CA LEU A 32 8.70 -2.82 -13.53
C LEU A 32 9.89 -1.92 -13.24
N ASP A 33 10.57 -1.46 -14.30
CA ASP A 33 11.62 -0.44 -14.18
C ASP A 33 11.01 0.86 -13.63
N ASN A 34 11.49 1.25 -12.46
CA ASN A 34 10.93 2.37 -11.73
C ASN A 34 11.98 3.17 -10.97
N GLU A 35 11.72 4.46 -10.83
CA GLU A 35 12.48 5.39 -10.00
C GLU A 35 11.58 5.94 -8.90
N TYR A 36 12.08 6.01 -7.67
CA TYR A 36 11.34 6.54 -6.54
C TYR A 36 11.90 7.90 -6.12
N VAL A 37 11.30 8.97 -6.64
CA VAL A 37 11.65 10.34 -6.31
C VAL A 37 11.01 10.76 -4.99
N ARG A 38 11.86 11.14 -4.04
CA ARG A 38 11.48 11.56 -2.70
C ARG A 38 11.48 13.08 -2.59
N LEU A 39 10.33 13.65 -2.25
CA LEU A 39 10.16 15.10 -2.10
C LEU A 39 10.20 15.50 -0.62
N SER A 40 10.93 16.58 -0.32
CA SER A 40 10.84 17.29 0.96
C SER A 40 9.47 17.98 1.05
N ARG A 41 8.79 17.80 2.19
CA ARG A 41 7.49 18.44 2.45
C ARG A 41 7.63 19.95 2.59
N ASP A 42 8.76 20.40 3.13
CA ASP A 42 8.99 21.79 3.52
C ASP A 42 9.54 22.64 2.37
N ASP A 43 10.31 22.05 1.45
CA ASP A 43 10.99 22.85 0.42
C ASP A 43 10.29 22.82 -0.96
N ASN A 44 9.71 21.67 -1.35
CA ASN A 44 9.43 21.42 -2.77
C ASN A 44 7.97 21.12 -3.10
N TRP A 45 7.13 20.74 -2.15
CA TRP A 45 5.78 20.28 -2.50
C TRP A 45 4.82 21.38 -2.92
N SER A 46 4.79 22.53 -2.24
CA SER A 46 3.85 23.62 -2.58
C SER A 46 4.10 24.15 -4.00
N ALA A 47 5.36 24.40 -4.35
CA ALA A 47 5.75 24.84 -5.70
C ALA A 47 5.48 23.74 -6.74
N LYS A 48 5.85 22.48 -6.46
CA LYS A 48 5.56 21.36 -7.36
C LYS A 48 4.06 21.18 -7.58
N LYS A 49 3.25 21.30 -6.53
CA LYS A 49 1.79 21.21 -6.63
C LYS A 49 1.21 22.31 -7.52
N ALA A 50 1.69 23.55 -7.38
CA ALA A 50 1.27 24.64 -8.25
C ALA A 50 1.62 24.36 -9.72
N GLN A 51 2.86 23.93 -10.00
CA GLN A 51 3.29 23.51 -11.33
C GLN A 51 2.39 22.40 -11.90
N LEU A 52 2.08 21.36 -11.11
CA LEU A 52 1.23 20.26 -11.55
C LEU A 52 -0.19 20.72 -11.90
N ILE A 53 -0.74 21.70 -11.17
CA ILE A 53 -2.04 22.31 -11.48
C ILE A 53 -1.99 23.05 -12.81
N GLU A 54 -0.93 23.84 -13.05
CA GLU A 54 -0.72 24.56 -14.32
C GLU A 54 -0.58 23.60 -15.51
N GLU A 55 0.02 22.43 -15.30
CA GLU A 55 0.11 21.34 -16.28
C GLU A 55 -1.21 20.56 -16.48
N GLY A 56 -2.30 20.97 -15.81
CA GLY A 56 -3.63 20.38 -15.96
C GLY A 56 -3.88 19.14 -15.08
N PHE A 57 -2.99 18.84 -14.13
CA PHE A 57 -3.21 17.72 -13.20
C PHE A 57 -4.21 18.13 -12.12
N LEU A 58 -5.44 17.60 -12.23
CA LEU A 58 -6.52 17.90 -11.30
C LEU A 58 -6.23 17.34 -9.91
N SER A 59 -6.30 18.20 -8.88
CA SER A 59 -6.10 17.85 -7.46
C SER A 59 -4.83 17.03 -7.19
N PRO A 60 -3.62 17.58 -7.45
CA PRO A 60 -2.39 16.82 -7.28
C PRO A 60 -2.18 16.44 -5.81
N THR A 61 -1.89 15.17 -5.60
CA THR A 61 -1.48 14.62 -4.30
C THR A 61 -0.33 13.66 -4.50
N LEU A 62 0.49 13.49 -3.48
CA LEU A 62 1.43 12.38 -3.40
C LEU A 62 0.72 11.15 -2.76
N PRO A 63 0.92 9.93 -3.28
CA PRO A 63 1.77 9.63 -4.43
C PRO A 63 1.11 9.98 -5.77
N TYR A 64 1.96 10.27 -6.75
CA TYR A 64 1.62 10.19 -8.17
C TYR A 64 2.76 9.52 -8.95
N ILE A 65 2.45 8.96 -10.11
CA ILE A 65 3.43 8.42 -11.05
C ILE A 65 3.46 9.23 -12.35
N GLU A 66 4.63 9.25 -13.00
CA GLU A 66 4.82 9.65 -14.39
C GLU A 66 5.24 8.46 -15.24
N VAL A 67 4.54 8.23 -16.35
CA VAL A 67 4.85 7.17 -17.33
C VAL A 67 4.36 7.58 -18.71
N GLY A 68 5.21 7.50 -19.73
CA GLY A 68 4.86 7.92 -21.11
C GLY A 68 4.34 9.35 -21.21
N GLY A 69 4.94 10.28 -20.44
CA GLY A 69 4.55 11.69 -20.38
C GLY A 69 3.19 11.96 -19.69
N LYS A 70 2.52 10.93 -19.16
CA LYS A 70 1.23 11.04 -18.46
C LYS A 70 1.43 10.95 -16.95
N LYS A 71 0.54 11.63 -16.21
CA LYS A 71 0.53 11.66 -14.74
C LYS A 71 -0.70 10.95 -14.19
N PHE A 72 -0.50 10.09 -13.19
CA PHE A 72 -1.58 9.39 -12.50
C PHE A 72 -1.40 9.54 -10.99
N GLY A 73 -2.45 9.97 -10.30
CA GLY A 73 -2.40 10.25 -8.86
C GLY A 73 -3.26 9.29 -8.04
N LYS A 74 -3.08 9.35 -6.72
CA LYS A 74 -3.78 8.54 -5.70
C LYS A 74 -3.34 7.07 -5.74
N THR A 75 -3.03 6.51 -4.58
CA THR A 75 -2.50 5.15 -4.43
C THR A 75 -3.34 4.09 -5.15
N VAL A 76 -4.62 3.97 -4.83
CA VAL A 76 -5.49 2.92 -5.39
C VAL A 76 -5.69 3.08 -6.91
N PRO A 77 -6.06 4.27 -7.43
CA PRO A 77 -6.15 4.48 -8.89
C PRO A 77 -4.85 4.19 -9.65
N ILE A 78 -3.68 4.53 -9.09
CA ILE A 78 -2.38 4.19 -9.70
C ILE A 78 -2.21 2.67 -9.79
N MET A 79 -2.47 1.96 -8.69
CA MET A 79 -2.32 0.50 -8.63
C MET A 79 -3.28 -0.19 -9.59
N GLN A 80 -4.53 0.26 -9.69
CA GLN A 80 -5.50 -0.23 -10.67
C GLN A 80 -5.03 0.04 -12.11
N TYR A 81 -4.56 1.26 -12.41
CA TYR A 81 -4.01 1.58 -13.72
C TYR A 81 -2.86 0.64 -14.12
N ILE A 82 -1.89 0.42 -13.23
CA ILE A 82 -0.77 -0.50 -13.48
C ILE A 82 -1.30 -1.92 -13.71
N SER A 83 -2.26 -2.35 -12.91
CA SER A 83 -2.85 -3.69 -13.00
C SER A 83 -3.55 -3.92 -14.33
N VAL A 84 -4.36 -2.97 -14.81
CA VAL A 84 -5.01 -3.01 -16.13
C VAL A 84 -3.96 -3.07 -17.24
N LYS A 85 -2.89 -2.27 -17.14
CA LYS A 85 -1.80 -2.28 -18.13
C LYS A 85 -0.98 -3.57 -18.14
N LEU A 86 -1.12 -4.41 -17.11
CA LEU A 86 -0.51 -5.74 -17.00
C LEU A 86 -1.55 -6.85 -17.22
N ASP A 87 -2.54 -6.61 -18.09
CA ASP A 87 -3.58 -7.59 -18.42
C ASP A 87 -4.36 -8.07 -17.18
N ASN A 88 -4.78 -7.11 -16.35
CA ASN A 88 -5.55 -7.33 -15.12
C ASN A 88 -4.85 -8.27 -14.10
N LYS A 89 -3.51 -8.28 -14.09
CA LYS A 89 -2.69 -9.15 -13.23
C LYS A 89 -3.08 -9.11 -11.74
N TYR A 90 -3.41 -7.92 -11.21
CA TYR A 90 -3.76 -7.73 -9.79
C TYR A 90 -5.24 -7.38 -9.55
N HIS A 91 -6.11 -7.65 -10.52
CA HIS A 91 -7.55 -7.44 -10.45
C HIS A 91 -8.32 -8.74 -10.15
N GLY A 92 -9.62 -8.62 -9.91
CA GLY A 92 -10.54 -9.75 -9.94
C GLY A 92 -10.67 -10.33 -11.36
N SER A 93 -11.30 -11.50 -11.45
CA SER A 93 -11.56 -12.20 -12.71
C SER A 93 -12.95 -11.88 -13.27
N ASN A 94 -13.80 -11.24 -12.47
CA ASN A 94 -15.17 -10.86 -12.78
C ASN A 94 -15.55 -9.58 -12.01
N ALA A 95 -16.74 -9.06 -12.29
CA ALA A 95 -17.21 -7.80 -11.73
C ALA A 95 -17.41 -7.88 -10.20
N GLU A 96 -17.84 -9.03 -9.68
CA GLU A 96 -18.07 -9.27 -8.27
C GLU A 96 -16.75 -9.26 -7.47
N GLU A 97 -15.71 -9.92 -7.99
CA GLU A 97 -14.37 -9.89 -7.42
C GLU A 97 -13.78 -8.47 -7.45
N ASP A 98 -13.89 -7.76 -8.59
CA ASP A 98 -13.40 -6.38 -8.68
C ASP A 98 -14.14 -5.43 -7.73
N GLN A 99 -15.45 -5.60 -7.57
CA GLN A 99 -16.23 -4.85 -6.59
C GLN A 99 -15.76 -5.17 -5.17
N TYR A 100 -15.50 -6.43 -4.84
CA TYR A 100 -14.98 -6.82 -3.53
C TYR A 100 -13.59 -6.25 -3.26
N LEU A 101 -12.69 -6.25 -4.25
CA LEU A 101 -11.37 -5.62 -4.11
C LEU A 101 -11.48 -4.12 -3.86
N ALA A 102 -12.39 -3.42 -4.55
CA ALA A 102 -12.65 -2.00 -4.30
C ALA A 102 -13.21 -1.75 -2.89
N TYR A 103 -14.12 -2.61 -2.42
CA TYR A 103 -14.63 -2.57 -1.06
C TYR A 103 -13.53 -2.75 -0.01
N VAL A 104 -12.64 -3.73 -0.19
CA VAL A 104 -11.49 -3.96 0.70
C VAL A 104 -10.54 -2.75 0.68
N ALA A 105 -10.29 -2.15 -0.48
CA ALA A 105 -9.45 -0.97 -0.58
C ALA A 105 -10.01 0.22 0.22
N GLU A 106 -11.33 0.42 0.24
CA GLU A 106 -11.94 1.46 1.09
C GLU A 106 -11.75 1.18 2.58
N ILE A 107 -11.88 -0.07 3.03
CA ILE A 107 -11.59 -0.46 4.43
C ILE A 107 -10.13 -0.15 4.79
N THR A 108 -9.19 -0.43 3.88
CA THR A 108 -7.77 -0.09 4.13
C THR A 108 -7.57 1.42 4.27
N ASN A 109 -8.33 2.22 3.52
CA ASN A 109 -8.28 3.67 3.66
C ASN A 109 -8.88 4.15 5.00
N GLU A 110 -9.96 3.54 5.48
CA GLU A 110 -10.51 3.82 6.82
C GLU A 110 -9.50 3.52 7.92
N TRP A 111 -8.85 2.35 7.88
CA TRP A 111 -7.81 1.99 8.86
C TRP A 111 -6.63 2.97 8.80
N PHE A 112 -6.18 3.34 7.60
CA PHE A 112 -5.14 4.34 7.43
C PHE A 112 -5.51 5.69 8.05
N GLU A 113 -6.77 6.12 7.93
CA GLU A 113 -7.23 7.37 8.51
C GLU A 113 -7.27 7.30 10.06
N CYS A 114 -7.65 6.15 10.64
CA CYS A 114 -7.51 5.90 12.08
C CYS A 114 -6.04 5.98 12.53
N LEU A 115 -5.14 5.29 11.83
CA LEU A 115 -3.70 5.30 12.11
C LEU A 115 -3.14 6.72 12.03
N LYS A 116 -3.50 7.48 10.99
CA LYS A 116 -3.08 8.87 10.83
C LYS A 116 -3.57 9.74 11.98
N ASN A 117 -4.82 9.57 12.42
CA ASN A 117 -5.38 10.31 13.55
C ASN A 117 -4.68 9.98 14.87
N ALA A 118 -4.25 8.74 15.05
CA ALA A 118 -3.45 8.32 16.20
C ALA A 118 -2.02 8.88 16.13
N PHE A 119 -1.39 8.83 14.94
CA PHE A 119 -0.03 9.32 14.70
C PHE A 119 0.13 10.80 15.07
N PHE A 120 -0.83 11.64 14.68
CA PHE A 120 -0.87 13.07 15.04
C PHE A 120 -1.66 13.36 16.33
N GLY A 121 -2.08 12.32 17.04
CA GLY A 121 -2.93 12.40 18.22
C GLY A 121 -2.17 12.51 19.55
N THR A 122 -2.95 12.59 20.63
CA THR A 122 -2.44 12.47 22.00
C THR A 122 -1.99 11.04 22.30
N GLU A 123 -1.24 10.84 23.38
CA GLU A 123 -0.87 9.49 23.84
C GLU A 123 -2.10 8.61 24.10
N GLU A 124 -3.20 9.18 24.61
CA GLU A 124 -4.47 8.48 24.75
C GLU A 124 -4.99 7.94 23.41
N LYS A 125 -4.93 8.74 22.33
CA LYS A 125 -5.33 8.29 20.99
C LYS A 125 -4.41 7.18 20.45
N LYS A 126 -3.11 7.27 20.71
CA LYS A 126 -2.14 6.24 20.31
C LYS A 126 -2.39 4.92 21.04
N GLU A 127 -2.60 4.97 22.36
CA GLU A 127 -2.91 3.78 23.15
C GLU A 127 -4.28 3.20 22.79
N HIS A 128 -5.29 4.04 22.55
CA HIS A 128 -6.59 3.56 22.07
C HIS A 128 -6.45 2.87 20.70
N HIS A 129 -5.73 3.48 19.76
CA HIS A 129 -5.49 2.89 18.45
C HIS A 129 -4.80 1.53 18.57
N LYS A 130 -3.67 1.49 19.29
CA LYS A 130 -2.88 0.28 19.51
C LYS A 130 -3.68 -0.84 20.17
N ASN A 131 -4.49 -0.54 21.18
CA ASN A 131 -5.12 -1.56 22.03
C ASN A 131 -6.56 -1.92 21.60
N VAL A 132 -7.22 -1.07 20.79
CA VAL A 132 -8.62 -1.27 20.39
C VAL A 132 -8.77 -1.28 18.87
N VAL A 133 -8.23 -0.28 18.18
CA VAL A 133 -8.43 -0.14 16.72
C VAL A 133 -7.62 -1.17 15.94
N THR A 134 -6.32 -1.27 16.17
CA THR A 134 -5.43 -2.23 15.49
C THR A 134 -5.93 -3.67 15.63
N PRO A 135 -6.26 -4.20 16.83
CA PRO A 135 -6.79 -5.56 16.95
C PRO A 135 -8.12 -5.77 16.22
N GLY A 136 -8.99 -4.76 16.17
CA GLY A 136 -10.24 -4.83 15.43
C GLY A 136 -10.04 -4.99 13.92
N TYR A 137 -9.11 -4.23 13.34
CA TYR A 137 -8.77 -4.40 11.92
C TYR A 137 -8.01 -5.70 11.65
N VAL A 138 -7.11 -6.13 12.54
CA VAL A 138 -6.43 -7.44 12.41
C VAL A 138 -7.45 -8.58 12.40
N ASP A 139 -8.42 -8.60 13.31
CA ASP A 139 -9.51 -9.60 13.33
C ASP A 139 -10.39 -9.53 12.06
N LEU A 140 -10.69 -8.32 11.58
CA LEU A 140 -11.44 -8.12 10.33
C LEU A 140 -10.71 -8.72 9.13
N PHE A 141 -9.41 -8.44 8.99
CA PHE A 141 -8.63 -8.95 7.87
C PHE A 141 -8.35 -10.44 8.02
N GLU A 142 -8.11 -10.96 9.21
CA GLU A 142 -8.03 -12.40 9.46
C GLU A 142 -9.27 -13.12 8.93
N LYS A 143 -10.47 -12.63 9.25
CA LYS A 143 -11.73 -13.17 8.72
C LYS A 143 -11.85 -13.00 7.21
N SER A 144 -11.32 -11.92 6.65
CA SER A 144 -11.35 -11.68 5.20
C SER A 144 -10.45 -12.65 4.43
N TYR A 145 -9.24 -12.92 4.92
CA TYR A 145 -8.33 -13.92 4.34
C TYR A 145 -8.82 -15.36 4.55
N ALA A 146 -9.61 -15.62 5.59
CA ALA A 146 -10.23 -16.94 5.81
C ALA A 146 -11.34 -17.30 4.81
N LYS A 147 -11.86 -16.35 4.01
CA LYS A 147 -12.97 -16.60 3.08
C LYS A 147 -12.61 -17.49 1.89
N HIS A 148 -11.32 -17.54 1.54
CA HIS A 148 -10.83 -18.29 0.39
C HIS A 148 -9.68 -19.20 0.80
N SER A 149 -9.61 -20.38 0.18
CA SER A 149 -8.41 -21.20 0.26
C SER A 149 -7.27 -20.53 -0.51
N GLY A 150 -6.16 -20.26 0.17
CA GLY A 150 -4.97 -19.65 -0.40
C GLY A 150 -4.34 -18.67 0.59
N PRO A 151 -3.26 -17.97 0.21
CA PRO A 151 -2.66 -16.96 1.06
C PRO A 151 -3.16 -15.53 0.79
N TYR A 152 -3.86 -15.26 -0.30
CA TYR A 152 -4.28 -13.91 -0.70
C TYR A 152 -5.78 -13.68 -0.51
N ILE A 153 -6.21 -12.42 -0.60
CA ILE A 153 -7.61 -12.03 -0.33
C ILE A 153 -8.63 -12.70 -1.27
N LEU A 154 -8.22 -13.09 -2.49
CA LEU A 154 -8.98 -13.89 -3.46
C LEU A 154 -8.43 -15.33 -3.61
N GLY A 155 -7.82 -15.88 -2.56
CA GLY A 155 -7.26 -17.23 -2.56
C GLY A 155 -5.83 -17.28 -3.10
N GLU A 156 -5.61 -17.90 -4.26
CA GLU A 156 -4.26 -18.14 -4.79
C GLU A 156 -3.69 -16.95 -5.59
N LYS A 157 -4.53 -16.01 -6.01
CA LYS A 157 -4.14 -14.86 -6.81
C LYS A 157 -3.89 -13.63 -5.93
N ILE A 158 -2.69 -13.06 -6.01
CA ILE A 158 -2.39 -11.77 -5.39
C ILE A 158 -3.11 -10.62 -6.14
N THR A 159 -3.58 -9.63 -5.39
CA THR A 159 -4.35 -8.50 -5.89
C THR A 159 -3.84 -7.18 -5.32
N TYR A 160 -4.26 -6.05 -5.89
CA TYR A 160 -3.78 -4.74 -5.41
C TYR A 160 -4.13 -4.45 -3.93
N PRO A 161 -5.26 -4.91 -3.35
CA PRO A 161 -5.51 -4.73 -1.92
C PRO A 161 -4.58 -5.51 -1.00
N ASP A 162 -4.00 -6.64 -1.44
CA ASP A 162 -3.01 -7.37 -0.63
C ASP A 162 -1.81 -6.48 -0.30
N PHE A 163 -1.33 -5.69 -1.26
CA PHE A 163 -0.24 -4.73 -1.04
C PHE A 163 -0.65 -3.61 -0.07
N LEU A 164 -1.92 -3.17 -0.11
CA LEU A 164 -2.45 -2.17 0.81
C LEU A 164 -2.45 -2.70 2.24
N ILE A 165 -2.91 -3.94 2.42
CA ILE A 165 -3.03 -4.59 3.73
C ILE A 165 -1.64 -4.90 4.30
N TYR A 166 -0.73 -5.49 3.52
CA TYR A 166 0.64 -5.76 3.98
C TYR A 166 1.32 -4.47 4.47
N HIS A 167 1.26 -3.40 3.68
CA HIS A 167 1.90 -2.15 4.04
C HIS A 167 1.24 -1.48 5.25
N LEU A 168 -0.08 -1.60 5.42
CA LEU A 168 -0.77 -1.13 6.63
C LEU A 168 -0.39 -1.91 7.88
N LEU A 169 -0.22 -3.23 7.77
CA LEU A 169 0.26 -4.05 8.87
C LEU A 169 1.66 -3.60 9.31
N ASP A 170 2.53 -3.23 8.37
CA ASP A 170 3.86 -2.69 8.65
C ASP A 170 3.80 -1.28 9.27
N ASP A 171 3.03 -0.36 8.68
CA ASP A 171 2.86 1.01 9.18
C ASP A 171 2.22 1.06 10.57
N ASP A 172 1.29 0.16 10.89
CA ASP A 172 0.62 0.06 12.19
C ASP A 172 1.37 -0.84 13.20
N LEU A 173 2.59 -1.30 12.86
CA LEU A 173 3.39 -2.22 13.67
C LEU A 173 2.67 -3.54 14.00
N ALA A 174 1.62 -3.87 13.25
CA ALA A 174 0.76 -5.03 13.45
C ALA A 174 1.39 -6.32 12.93
N LEU A 175 2.41 -6.26 12.06
CA LEU A 175 3.20 -7.45 11.66
C LEU A 175 3.77 -8.23 12.86
N ASN A 176 4.04 -7.55 13.98
CA ASN A 176 4.56 -8.17 15.20
C ASN A 176 3.45 -8.63 16.18
N ARG A 177 2.18 -8.56 15.76
CA ARG A 177 0.99 -8.73 16.61
C ARG A 177 -0.09 -9.58 15.94
N LEU A 178 0.33 -10.59 15.18
CA LEU A 178 -0.54 -11.51 14.44
C LEU A 178 -0.80 -12.83 15.18
N ASP A 179 -0.46 -12.91 16.48
CA ASP A 179 -0.74 -14.09 17.29
C ASP A 179 -2.26 -14.36 17.31
N GLY A 180 -2.65 -15.56 16.88
CA GLY A 180 -4.06 -15.94 16.74
C GLY A 180 -4.70 -15.54 15.41
N SER A 181 -3.93 -15.01 14.45
CA SER A 181 -4.38 -14.67 13.09
C SER A 181 -3.65 -15.52 12.03
N PRO A 182 -3.90 -16.84 11.96
CA PRO A 182 -3.14 -17.75 11.11
C PRO A 182 -3.28 -17.47 9.61
N ASN A 183 -4.42 -16.93 9.14
CA ASN A 183 -4.57 -16.60 7.73
C ASN A 183 -3.77 -15.36 7.35
N LEU A 184 -3.71 -14.35 8.23
CA LEU A 184 -2.82 -13.20 8.05
C LEU A 184 -1.34 -13.59 8.15
N GLN A 185 -0.96 -14.48 9.06
CA GLN A 185 0.41 -15.00 9.13
C GLN A 185 0.80 -15.69 7.82
N LYS A 186 -0.07 -16.57 7.31
CA LYS A 186 0.13 -17.24 6.02
C LYS A 186 0.22 -16.25 4.85
N PHE A 187 -0.62 -15.21 4.87
CA PHE A 187 -0.57 -14.13 3.88
C PHE A 187 0.79 -13.41 3.90
N VAL A 188 1.23 -12.95 5.07
CA VAL A 188 2.49 -12.22 5.25
C VAL A 188 3.67 -13.08 4.78
N GLU A 189 3.72 -14.35 5.21
CA GLU A 189 4.77 -15.27 4.77
C GLU A 189 4.78 -15.42 3.24
N ALA A 190 3.62 -15.69 2.64
CA ALA A 190 3.52 -15.85 1.19
C ALA A 190 3.89 -14.56 0.43
N PHE A 191 3.49 -13.39 0.92
CA PHE A 191 3.78 -12.09 0.33
C PHE A 191 5.30 -11.79 0.37
N GLU A 192 5.95 -12.00 1.52
CA GLU A 192 7.38 -11.77 1.67
C GLU A 192 8.24 -12.76 0.88
N GLN A 193 7.75 -13.98 0.61
CA GLN A 193 8.46 -14.95 -0.22
C GLN A 193 8.35 -14.71 -1.73
N ARG A 194 7.53 -13.75 -2.19
CA ARG A 194 7.45 -13.44 -3.61
C ARG A 194 8.81 -12.95 -4.12
N PRO A 195 9.36 -13.49 -5.23
CA PRO A 195 10.77 -13.30 -5.57
C PRO A 195 11.25 -11.84 -5.63
N ASN A 196 10.46 -10.97 -6.27
CA ASN A 196 10.82 -9.57 -6.40
C ASN A 196 10.58 -8.78 -5.10
N ILE A 197 9.52 -9.09 -4.35
CA ILE A 197 9.26 -8.50 -3.04
C ILE A 197 10.36 -8.86 -2.07
N LYS A 198 10.71 -10.15 -1.94
CA LYS A 198 11.80 -10.63 -1.10
C LYS A 198 13.11 -9.88 -1.38
N LYS A 199 13.43 -9.72 -2.67
CA LYS A 199 14.62 -8.99 -3.11
C LYS A 199 14.54 -7.52 -2.71
N TYR A 200 13.41 -6.86 -2.91
CA TYR A 200 13.22 -5.46 -2.56
C TYR A 200 13.28 -5.23 -1.05
N LEU A 201 12.56 -6.02 -0.26
CA LEU A 201 12.53 -5.90 1.20
C LEU A 201 13.94 -6.06 1.80
N ALA A 202 14.76 -6.96 1.27
CA ALA A 202 16.16 -7.12 1.68
C ALA A 202 17.05 -5.90 1.40
N THR A 203 16.60 -4.92 0.61
CA THR A 203 17.33 -3.65 0.41
C THR A 203 16.99 -2.58 1.45
N LEU A 204 15.96 -2.81 2.28
CA LEU A 204 15.50 -1.84 3.26
C LEU A 204 16.34 -1.94 4.55
N PRO A 205 16.72 -0.80 5.16
CA PRO A 205 17.67 -0.76 6.28
C PRO A 205 17.18 -1.48 7.55
N ASP A 206 15.86 -1.60 7.76
CA ASP A 206 15.25 -2.16 8.97
C ASP A 206 14.42 -3.43 8.70
N TYR A 207 14.57 -4.07 7.53
CA TYR A 207 13.79 -5.25 7.21
C TYR A 207 14.25 -6.46 8.04
N SER A 208 13.28 -7.15 8.64
CA SER A 208 13.45 -8.45 9.26
C SER A 208 12.33 -9.36 8.76
N PRO A 209 12.66 -10.50 8.11
CA PRO A 209 11.65 -11.44 7.63
C PRO A 209 10.68 -11.85 8.74
N LYS A 210 9.40 -11.93 8.40
CA LYS A 210 8.32 -12.34 9.31
C LYS A 210 7.94 -13.80 9.15
#